data_AF-A0A846XEQ9-F1
#
_entry.id   AF-A0A846XEQ9-F1
#
_cell.length_a   1.000
_cell.length_b   1.000
_cell.length_c   1.000
_cell.angle_alpha   90.00
_cell.angle_beta   90.00
_cell.angle_gamma   90.00
#
_symmetry.space_group_name_H-M   'P 1'
#
loop_
_entity.id
_entity.type
_entity.pdbx_description
1 polymer ?
#
loop_
_entity_poly.entity_id
_entity_poly.type
_entity_poly.pdbx_seq_one_letter_code
_entity_poly.pdbx_strand_id
1 'polypeptide(L)' 'MGSREWMDRESADRIGAAAERDPSSPTATSGFADRADAAAHRNQDDNEDD' A
#
# COMPACT_ATOMS: atom_id res chain seq x y z
N MET A 1 -5.78 -21.49 7.15
CA MET A 1 -5.15 -20.88 5.96
C MET A 1 -4.97 -19.42 6.29
N GLY A 2 -3.75 -19.03 6.66
CA GLY A 2 -3.44 -17.67 7.11
C GLY A 2 -3.77 -16.65 6.03
N SER A 3 -4.41 -15.58 6.45
CA SER A 3 -4.72 -14.41 5.63
C SER A 3 -3.44 -13.93 4.97
N ARG A 4 -3.29 -14.14 3.66
CA ARG A 4 -2.25 -13.47 2.90
C ARG A 4 -2.64 -12.00 2.87
N GLU A 5 -2.13 -11.27 3.86
CA GLU A 5 -2.26 -9.83 4.09
C GLU A 5 -2.45 -9.11 2.75
N TRP A 6 -3.63 -8.53 2.56
CA TRP A 6 -4.09 -8.05 1.24
C TRP A 6 -3.22 -6.92 0.65
N MET A 7 -2.35 -6.32 1.47
CA MET A 7 -1.40 -5.29 1.08
C MET A 7 -0.10 -5.47 1.86
N ASP A 8 1.01 -5.72 1.16
CA ASP A 8 2.36 -5.73 1.73
C ASP A 8 3.04 -4.36 1.55
N ARG A 9 3.99 -4.02 2.42
CA ARG A 9 4.75 -2.75 2.34
C ARG A 9 5.43 -2.57 0.98
N GLU A 10 6.02 -3.61 0.42
CA GLU A 10 6.67 -3.57 -0.89
C GLU A 10 5.66 -3.22 -2.00
N SER A 11 4.43 -3.71 -1.87
CA SER A 11 3.37 -3.42 -2.84
C SER A 11 2.89 -1.98 -2.72
N ALA A 12 2.71 -1.48 -1.50
CA ALA A 12 2.36 -0.07 -1.27
C ALA A 12 3.44 0.88 -1.81
N ASP A 13 4.71 0.56 -1.59
CA ASP A 13 5.86 1.35 -2.08
C ASP A 13 5.88 1.42 -3.62
N ARG A 14 5.64 0.29 -4.31
CA ARG A 14 5.50 0.29 -5.78
C ARG A 14 4.33 1.13 -6.27
N ILE A 15 3.22 1.16 -5.54
CA ILE A 15 2.04 1.97 -5.89
C ILE A 15 2.36 3.46 -5.72
N GLY A 16 3.04 3.83 -4.63
CA GLY A 16 3.53 5.20 -4.38
C GLY A 16 4.50 5.67 -5.46
N ALA A 17 5.51 4.85 -5.77
CA ALA A 17 6.47 5.15 -6.82
C ALA A 17 5.82 5.33 -8.20
N ALA A 18 4.74 4.59 -8.50
CA ALA A 18 3.99 4.78 -9.74
C ALA A 18 3.22 6.11 -9.77
N ALA A 19 2.64 6.52 -8.63
CA ALA A 19 1.98 7.82 -8.50
C ALA A 19 2.96 8.99 -8.60
N GLU A 20 4.16 8.88 -8.02
CA GLU A 20 5.22 9.89 -8.13
C GLU A 20 5.78 9.98 -9.56
N ARG A 21 5.93 8.84 -10.23
CA ARG A 21 6.41 8.79 -11.62
C ARG A 21 5.43 9.43 -12.59
N ASP A 22 4.12 9.26 -12.38
CA ASP A 22 3.08 9.90 -13.19
C ASP A 22 1.99 10.55 -12.31
N PRO A 23 2.18 11.83 -11.94
CA PRO A 23 1.25 12.54 -11.04
C PRO A 23 -0.11 12.81 -11.69
N SER A 24 -0.24 12.64 -13.01
CA SER A 24 -1.53 12.75 -13.72
C SER A 24 -2.29 11.42 -13.80
N SER A 25 -1.69 10.33 -13.34
CA SER A 25 -2.31 9.00 -13.39
C SER A 25 -3.56 8.92 -12.49
N PRO A 26 -4.49 8.00 -12.77
CA PRO A 26 -5.61 7.70 -11.87
C PRO A 26 -5.14 7.32 -10.47
N THR A 27 -3.99 6.65 -10.34
CA THR A 27 -3.42 6.23 -9.05
C THR A 27 -3.03 7.42 -8.18
N ALA A 28 -2.38 8.42 -8.78
CA ALA A 28 -1.96 9.65 -8.09
C ALA A 28 -3.16 10.56 -7.76
N THR A 29 -4.13 10.63 -8.66
CA THR A 29 -5.27 11.56 -8.52
C THR A 29 -6.42 11.01 -7.66
N SER A 30 -6.56 9.69 -7.56
CA SER A 30 -7.64 9.05 -6.78
C SER A 30 -7.33 8.88 -5.29
N GLY A 31 -6.10 9.16 -4.85
CA GLY A 31 -5.65 8.90 -3.47
C GLY A 31 -5.50 7.40 -3.16
N PHE A 32 -5.33 6.56 -4.18
CA PHE A 32 -5.13 5.12 -4.00
C PHE A 32 -3.79 4.82 -3.31
N ALA A 33 -2.74 5.58 -3.62
CA ALA A 33 -1.42 5.43 -3.01
C ALA A 33 -1.47 5.60 -1.48
N ASP A 34 -2.12 6.64 -0.98
CA ASP A 34 -2.30 6.87 0.46
C ASP A 34 -3.07 5.73 1.13
N ARG A 35 -4.12 5.21 0.47
CA ARG A 35 -4.89 4.08 1.00
C ARG A 35 -4.07 2.78 1.03
N ALA A 36 -3.23 2.57 0.02
CA ALA A 36 -2.35 1.40 -0.04
C ALA A 36 -1.30 1.44 1.07
N ASP A 37 -0.70 2.60 1.34
CA ASP A 37 0.26 2.78 2.44
C ASP A 37 -0.39 2.54 3.81
N ALA A 38 -1.57 3.14 4.04
CA ALA A 38 -2.32 2.93 5.27
C ALA A 38 -2.77 1.46 5.47
N ALA A 39 -3.00 0.72 4.40
CA ALA A 39 -3.32 -0.71 4.47
C ALA A 39 -2.07 -1.56 4.79
N ALA A 40 -0.94 -1.26 4.17
CA ALA A 40 0.32 -1.93 4.45
C ALA A 40 0.80 -1.67 5.89
N HIS A 41 0.65 -0.44 6.39
CA HIS A 41 1.02 -0.11 7.76
C HIS A 41 0.20 -0.94 8.77
N ARG A 42 -1.12 -1.04 8.58
CA ARG A 42 -1.98 -1.86 9.46
C ARG A 42 -1.63 -3.34 9.43
N ASN A 43 -1.23 -3.89 8.29
CA ASN A 43 -0.82 -5.29 8.22
C ASN A 43 0.53 -5.52 8.91
N GLN A 44 1.47 -4.58 8.83
CA GLN A 44 2.74 -4.68 9.56
C GLN A 44 2.51 -4.71 11.08
N ASP A 45 1.61 -3.88 11.59
CA ASP A 45 1.27 -3.87 13.01
C ASP A 45 0.57 -5.17 13.46
N ASP A 46 -0.24 -5.80 12.60
CA ASP A 46 -0.92 -7.09 12.86
C ASP A 46 0.04 -8.29 12.82
N ASN A 47 1.22 -8.15 12.20
CA ASN A 47 2.24 -9.20 12.05
C ASN A 47 3.31 -9.15 13.17
N GLU A 48 3.23 -8.18 14.08
CA GLU A 48 4.16 -7.99 15.20
C GLU A 48 3.63 -8.55 16.55
N ASP A 49 2.45 -9.21 16.54
CA ASP A 49 1.83 -9.88 17.70
C ASP A 49 2.00 -11.43 17.59
N ASP A 50 3.21 -11.96 17.84
CA ASP A 50 3.48 -13.38 18.15
C ASP A 50 4.54 -13.54 19.26
#